data_AF-A0AAV6J394-F1
#
_entry.id   AF-A0AAV6J394-F1
#
_cell.length_a   1.000
_cell.length_b   1.000
_cell.length_c   1.000
_cell.angle_alpha   90.00
_cell.angle_beta   90.00
_cell.angle_gamma   90.00
#
_symmetry.space_group_name_H-M   'P 1'
#
loop_
_entity.id
_entity.type
_entity.pdbx_description
1 polymer ?
#
loop_
_entity_poly.entity_id
_entity_poly.type
_entity_poly.pdbx_seq_one_letter_code
_entity_poly.pdbx_strand_id
1 'polypeptide(L)'
;MLALRTRFVALSPSSSPSLKTPLFSLSFRTSISHSTPQNPNPRSSRHAASATKTSKPLSDAAKALRTFLFVPPGIEPEEVTDEMILPGSNIVVGPYAGDSKIKEVEFVKSSIRAKDCPRDTRPEFAMLGRSNVGKSSLINALCRKKEVALTSKKPGKTQLINHFLVNKGWYIVDLPGYGHDPALQRFANAPEAARMDWSAFTKGYFLNRETLVAVLLLIDASVPPQKIDLDCANWLGRNNTPITFVFTKCDKMKGGKGKRPDENIRDFQEAMRQNYPEHPPWIMTSSSTGLGRDELLLHMSQLRNYWDI
;
A
#
# COMPACT_ATOMS: atom_id res chain seq x y z
N MET A 1 2.19 12.26 13.02
CA MET A 1 3.11 13.13 12.25
C MET A 1 3.87 12.22 11.31
N LEU A 2 3.43 12.13 10.06
CA LEU A 2 4.11 11.37 9.01
C LEU A 2 5.51 11.98 8.84
N ALA A 3 6.53 11.34 9.40
CA ALA A 3 7.92 11.77 9.27
C ALA A 3 8.43 11.48 7.85
N LEU A 4 7.82 12.13 6.85
CA LEU A 4 8.50 12.40 5.59
C LEU A 4 9.59 13.42 5.91
N ARG A 5 10.83 13.08 5.57
CA ARG A 5 12.00 13.92 5.75
C ARG A 5 11.77 15.30 5.13
N THR A 6 11.51 16.32 5.96
CA THR A 6 11.66 17.71 5.53
C THR A 6 13.15 18.04 5.56
N ARG A 7 13.83 18.06 4.40
CA ARG A 7 15.15 18.70 4.28
C ARG A 7 14.94 20.17 3.95
N PHE A 8 15.25 21.03 4.92
CA PHE A 8 15.56 22.43 4.70
C PHE A 8 16.81 22.53 3.81
N VAL A 9 16.65 23.06 2.60
CA VAL A 9 17.73 23.79 1.92
C VAL A 9 17.29 25.24 1.90
N ALA A 10 18.05 26.07 2.61
CA ALA A 10 17.82 27.50 2.71
C ALA A 10 18.16 28.17 1.37
N LEU A 11 17.16 28.76 0.70
CA LEU A 11 17.33 29.86 -0.23
C LEU A 11 16.16 30.85 -0.07
N SER A 12 16.52 32.12 0.08
CA SER A 12 15.66 33.29 0.33
C SER A 12 14.71 33.62 -0.85
N PRO A 13 13.70 34.50 -0.66
CA PRO A 13 12.50 34.51 -1.50
C PRO A 13 12.63 35.41 -2.73
N SER A 14 12.12 34.96 -3.87
CA SER A 14 11.69 35.87 -4.94
C SER A 14 10.41 35.40 -5.60
N SER A 15 9.37 36.20 -5.40
CA SER A 15 8.23 36.47 -6.30
C SER A 15 7.41 35.31 -6.87
N SER A 16 6.16 35.25 -6.40
CA SER A 16 5.00 34.60 -7.02
C SER A 16 4.85 34.92 -8.50
N PRO A 17 4.20 34.03 -9.28
CA PRO A 17 2.90 34.45 -9.78
C PRO A 17 1.81 33.35 -9.71
N SER A 18 0.59 33.83 -9.56
CA SER A 18 -0.67 33.08 -9.62
C SER A 18 -0.86 32.39 -10.98
N LEU A 19 -1.28 31.13 -10.98
CA LEU A 19 -1.85 30.49 -12.15
C LEU A 19 -3.20 29.86 -11.79
N LYS A 20 -4.25 30.49 -12.32
CA LYS A 20 -5.61 29.97 -12.39
C LYS A 20 -5.60 28.77 -13.35
N THR A 21 -6.18 27.65 -12.96
CA THR A 21 -6.48 26.54 -13.86
C THR A 21 -7.99 26.34 -13.99
N PRO A 22 -8.48 25.97 -15.19
CA PRO A 22 -9.91 25.96 -15.50
C PRO A 22 -10.59 24.65 -15.06
N LEU A 23 -11.87 24.73 -14.69
CA LEU A 23 -12.73 23.57 -14.50
C LEU A 23 -12.92 22.84 -15.83
N PHE A 24 -12.44 21.59 -15.92
CA PHE A 24 -12.84 20.66 -16.97
C PHE A 24 -14.00 19.78 -16.47
N SER A 25 -15.17 19.95 -17.10
CA SER A 25 -16.32 19.07 -16.99
C SER A 25 -16.08 17.82 -17.86
N LEU A 26 -16.02 16.63 -17.24
CA LEU A 26 -16.11 15.36 -17.97
C LEU A 26 -17.58 14.96 -18.11
N SER A 27 -18.11 15.03 -19.32
CA SER A 27 -19.38 14.39 -19.70
C SER A 27 -19.10 13.04 -20.36
N PHE A 28 -19.64 11.96 -19.81
CA PHE A 28 -19.64 10.64 -20.44
C PHE A 28 -20.69 10.59 -21.56
N ARG A 29 -20.26 10.40 -22.81
CA ARG A 29 -21.14 10.03 -23.94
C ARG A 29 -21.14 8.52 -24.12
N THR A 30 -22.30 7.90 -23.96
CA THR A 30 -22.59 6.56 -24.47
C THR A 30 -23.04 6.66 -25.92
N SER A 31 -22.34 5.95 -26.81
CA SER A 31 -22.69 5.82 -28.22
C SER A 31 -23.46 4.52 -28.45
N ILE A 32 -24.72 4.61 -28.88
CA ILE A 32 -25.44 3.51 -29.53
C ILE A 32 -25.99 4.06 -30.86
N SER A 33 -25.71 3.33 -31.93
CA SER A 33 -25.99 3.66 -33.33
C SER A 33 -27.46 3.51 -33.73
N HIS A 34 -27.82 4.27 -34.77
CA HIS A 34 -29.15 4.52 -35.33
C HIS A 34 -29.92 3.33 -35.94
N SER A 35 -31.25 3.41 -35.82
CA SER A 35 -32.18 3.32 -36.97
C SER A 35 -33.51 4.04 -36.64
N THR A 36 -33.89 5.03 -37.44
CA THR A 36 -35.20 5.75 -37.48
C THR A 36 -35.96 5.32 -38.77
N PRO A 37 -37.21 5.74 -39.10
CA PRO A 37 -38.04 6.81 -38.52
C PRO A 37 -39.56 6.51 -38.32
N GLN A 38 -40.25 7.33 -37.52
CA GLN A 38 -41.44 8.15 -37.86
C GLN A 38 -42.25 8.55 -36.61
N ASN A 39 -42.77 9.79 -36.62
CA ASN A 39 -43.55 10.49 -35.58
C ASN A 39 -44.89 10.92 -36.22
N PRO A 40 -46.03 11.18 -35.51
CA PRO A 40 -46.18 12.39 -34.68
C PRO A 40 -47.14 12.34 -33.43
N ASN A 41 -46.72 13.00 -32.34
CA ASN A 41 -47.47 13.85 -31.35
C ASN A 41 -48.72 13.33 -30.56
N PRO A 42 -49.18 14.03 -29.50
CA PRO A 42 -48.50 14.54 -28.28
C PRO A 42 -49.32 14.29 -26.97
N ARG A 43 -48.71 14.39 -25.76
CA ARG A 43 -49.28 14.98 -24.50
C ARG A 43 -48.60 14.54 -23.18
N SER A 44 -48.59 15.50 -22.26
CA SER A 44 -48.53 15.44 -20.78
C SER A 44 -47.19 15.43 -20.05
N SER A 45 -46.92 16.60 -19.45
CA SER A 45 -46.42 16.86 -18.09
C SER A 45 -45.65 15.78 -17.33
N ARG A 46 -44.44 16.15 -16.89
CA ARG A 46 -44.04 16.18 -15.47
C ARG A 46 -42.68 16.84 -15.30
N HIS A 47 -42.61 17.81 -14.40
CA HIS A 47 -41.39 18.38 -13.88
C HIS A 47 -40.51 17.28 -13.26
N ALA A 48 -39.31 17.07 -13.78
CA ALA A 48 -38.28 16.27 -13.12
C ALA A 48 -37.36 17.23 -12.34
N ALA A 49 -37.56 17.29 -11.03
CA ALA A 49 -36.64 17.92 -10.11
C ALA A 49 -35.30 17.18 -10.15
N SER A 50 -34.22 17.90 -10.40
CA SER A 50 -32.85 17.42 -10.26
C SER A 50 -32.57 17.18 -8.78
N ALA A 51 -32.54 15.92 -8.36
CA ALA A 51 -32.13 15.54 -7.01
C ALA A 51 -30.60 15.46 -6.97
N THR A 52 -29.96 16.53 -6.49
CA THR A 52 -28.57 16.53 -6.06
C THR A 52 -28.45 15.52 -4.90
N LYS A 53 -27.77 14.40 -5.12
CA LYS A 53 -27.41 13.48 -4.04
C LYS A 53 -26.36 14.17 -3.17
N THR A 54 -26.80 14.88 -2.14
CA THR A 54 -25.94 15.22 -1.00
C THR A 54 -25.63 13.92 -0.26
N SER A 55 -24.38 13.47 -0.34
CA SER A 55 -23.85 12.43 0.54
C SER A 55 -23.98 12.92 1.99
N LYS A 56 -24.46 12.04 2.88
CA LYS A 56 -24.66 12.40 4.29
C LYS A 56 -23.31 12.43 5.01
N PRO A 57 -23.11 13.35 5.96
CA PRO A 57 -21.96 13.29 6.86
C PRO A 57 -21.90 11.96 7.60
N LEU A 58 -20.68 11.49 7.85
CA LEU A 58 -20.38 10.29 8.63
C LEU A 58 -21.13 10.29 9.98
N SER A 59 -21.73 9.15 10.33
CA SER A 59 -22.38 8.95 11.63
C SER A 59 -21.40 9.15 12.80
N ASP A 60 -21.89 9.39 14.02
CA ASP A 60 -21.02 9.62 15.19
C ASP A 60 -20.12 8.40 15.53
N ALA A 61 -20.54 7.18 15.16
CA ALA A 61 -19.68 5.98 15.23
C ALA A 61 -18.52 6.03 14.22
N ALA A 62 -18.75 6.62 13.04
CA ALA A 62 -17.71 6.85 12.05
C ALA A 62 -16.76 8.00 12.43
N LYS A 63 -17.21 8.97 13.25
CA LYS A 63 -16.31 9.97 13.84
C LYS A 63 -15.30 9.35 14.82
N ALA A 64 -15.69 8.33 15.59
CA ALA A 64 -14.76 7.58 16.44
C ALA A 64 -13.81 6.66 15.64
N LEU A 65 -14.20 6.23 14.43
CA LEU A 65 -13.33 5.52 13.50
C LEU A 65 -12.27 6.43 12.84
N ARG A 66 -12.46 7.76 12.83
CA ARG A 66 -11.52 8.73 12.23
C ARG A 66 -10.11 8.65 12.82
N THR A 67 -9.96 8.33 14.11
CA THR A 67 -8.63 8.19 14.75
C THR A 67 -7.82 6.99 14.24
N PHE A 68 -8.45 6.10 13.46
CA PHE A 68 -7.82 4.89 12.91
C PHE A 68 -7.56 4.96 11.41
N LEU A 69 -8.03 6.01 10.73
CA LEU A 69 -7.85 6.18 9.30
C LEU A 69 -6.46 6.74 8.99
N PHE A 70 -5.84 6.19 7.95
CA PHE A 70 -4.72 6.82 7.28
C PHE A 70 -5.27 7.84 6.30
N VAL A 71 -5.12 9.12 6.65
CA VAL A 71 -5.48 10.25 5.78
C VAL A 71 -4.20 10.73 5.08
N PRO A 72 -4.14 10.69 3.74
CA PRO A 72 -2.98 11.19 3.01
C PRO A 72 -2.91 12.72 3.07
N PRO A 73 -1.75 13.32 2.76
CA PRO A 73 -1.63 14.77 2.63
C PRO A 73 -2.64 15.36 1.64
N GLY A 74 -3.09 16.59 1.88
CA GLY A 74 -4.02 17.29 1.00
C GLY A 74 -5.50 16.92 1.17
N ILE A 75 -5.85 16.21 2.25
CA ILE A 75 -7.24 16.02 2.68
C ILE A 75 -7.35 16.45 4.14
N GLU A 76 -8.29 17.33 4.44
CA GLU A 76 -8.61 17.66 5.83
C GLU A 76 -9.47 16.55 6.46
N PRO A 77 -9.22 16.13 7.72
CA PRO A 77 -9.97 15.05 8.38
C PRO A 77 -11.50 15.23 8.35
N GLU A 78 -11.98 16.46 8.30
CA GLU A 78 -13.39 16.83 8.22
C GLU A 78 -14.04 16.45 6.89
N GLU A 79 -13.25 16.48 5.80
CA GLU A 79 -13.69 16.22 4.42
C GLU A 79 -13.80 14.74 4.10
N VAL A 80 -13.23 13.86 4.93
CA VAL A 80 -13.26 12.41 4.72
C VAL A 80 -14.69 11.87 4.78
N THR A 81 -15.10 11.18 3.71
CA THR A 81 -16.36 10.43 3.61
C THR A 81 -16.11 8.92 3.48
N ASP A 82 -17.14 8.09 3.70
CA ASP A 82 -17.01 6.62 3.62
C ASP A 82 -16.59 6.15 2.22
N GLU A 83 -17.04 6.84 1.17
CA GLU A 83 -16.72 6.51 -0.22
C GLU A 83 -15.25 6.77 -0.57
N MET A 84 -14.56 7.59 0.22
CA MET A 84 -13.13 7.85 0.06
C MET A 84 -12.27 6.76 0.68
N ILE A 85 -12.84 5.85 1.48
CA ILE A 85 -12.07 4.79 2.15
C ILE A 85 -11.95 3.58 1.23
N LEU A 86 -10.71 3.14 0.97
CA LEU A 86 -10.47 1.94 0.19
C LEU A 86 -11.08 0.71 0.88
N PRO A 87 -11.89 -0.11 0.18
CA PRO A 87 -12.51 -1.29 0.76
C PRO A 87 -11.51 -2.24 1.40
N GLY A 88 -11.82 -2.73 2.60
CA GLY A 88 -10.94 -3.67 3.33
C GLY A 88 -9.64 -3.06 3.83
N SER A 89 -9.64 -1.77 4.14
CA SER A 89 -8.45 -1.01 4.58
C SER A 89 -8.84 0.08 5.59
N ASN A 90 -7.86 0.83 6.09
CA ASN A 90 -8.08 2.13 6.75
C ASN A 90 -7.60 3.32 5.90
N ILE A 91 -7.41 3.14 4.60
CA ILE A 91 -6.72 4.10 3.74
C ILE A 91 -7.73 4.99 3.04
N VAL A 92 -7.57 6.31 3.21
CA VAL A 92 -8.34 7.31 2.47
C VAL A 92 -7.68 7.58 1.12
N VAL A 93 -8.50 7.63 0.07
CA VAL A 93 -8.14 8.05 -1.28
C VAL A 93 -8.16 9.58 -1.34
N GLY A 94 -7.01 10.15 -1.69
CA GLY A 94 -6.76 11.57 -1.79
C GLY A 94 -6.44 12.05 -3.19
N PRO A 95 -6.06 13.33 -3.32
CA PRO A 95 -5.92 14.00 -4.61
C PRO A 95 -4.77 13.44 -5.46
N TYR A 96 -3.80 12.77 -4.84
CA TYR A 96 -2.66 12.18 -5.53
C TYR A 96 -2.93 10.78 -6.07
N ALA A 97 -4.10 10.18 -5.82
CA ALA A 97 -4.44 8.86 -6.31
C ALA A 97 -4.68 8.87 -7.84
N GLY A 98 -3.86 8.14 -8.60
CA GLY A 98 -3.93 8.14 -10.06
C GLY A 98 -2.78 7.37 -10.70
N ASP A 99 -2.90 6.95 -11.97
CA ASP A 99 -1.86 6.18 -12.67
C ASP A 99 -1.44 4.88 -11.95
N SER A 100 -2.42 4.15 -11.42
CA SER A 100 -2.24 2.90 -10.67
C SER A 100 -2.05 1.66 -11.53
N LYS A 101 -2.35 1.72 -12.84
CA LYS A 101 -2.33 0.55 -13.72
C LYS A 101 -0.90 0.11 -14.05
N ILE A 102 -0.58 -1.15 -13.79
CA ILE A 102 0.64 -1.81 -14.28
C ILE A 102 0.40 -2.29 -15.71
N LYS A 103 1.13 -1.72 -16.68
CA LYS A 103 1.09 -2.07 -18.10
C LYS A 103 2.27 -2.98 -18.46
N GLU A 104 3.45 -2.65 -17.95
CA GLU A 104 4.68 -3.41 -18.19
C GLU A 104 5.46 -3.61 -16.89
N VAL A 105 6.19 -4.73 -16.83
CA VAL A 105 7.10 -5.06 -15.73
C VAL A 105 8.28 -5.82 -16.32
N GLU A 106 9.49 -5.44 -15.90
CA GLU A 106 10.77 -6.00 -16.34
C GLU A 106 11.60 -6.38 -15.11
N PHE A 107 12.16 -7.60 -15.10
CA PHE A 107 13.16 -7.97 -14.11
C PHE A 107 14.50 -7.33 -14.47
N VAL A 108 15.04 -6.49 -13.58
CA VAL A 108 16.27 -5.73 -13.84
C VAL A 108 17.49 -6.45 -13.29
N LYS A 109 17.49 -6.79 -12.00
CA LYS A 109 18.66 -7.36 -11.33
C LYS A 109 18.32 -8.02 -9.99
N SER A 110 19.07 -9.08 -9.67
CA SER A 110 19.20 -9.62 -8.32
C SER A 110 20.52 -9.17 -7.69
N SER A 111 20.47 -8.65 -6.46
CA SER A 111 21.64 -8.11 -5.76
C SER A 111 21.86 -8.82 -4.43
N ILE A 112 23.12 -9.15 -4.13
CA ILE A 112 23.51 -9.77 -2.85
C ILE A 112 23.59 -8.72 -1.74
N ARG A 113 24.06 -7.50 -2.06
CA ARG A 113 24.21 -6.39 -1.10
C ARG A 113 23.47 -5.14 -1.57
N ALA A 114 23.02 -4.31 -0.63
CA ALA A 114 22.30 -3.06 -0.93
C ALA A 114 23.12 -2.11 -1.82
N LYS A 115 24.45 -2.11 -1.63
CA LYS A 115 25.39 -1.35 -2.47
C LYS A 115 25.47 -1.84 -3.92
N ASP A 116 25.05 -3.07 -4.20
CA ASP A 116 25.06 -3.68 -5.53
C ASP A 116 23.73 -3.47 -6.26
N CYS A 117 22.72 -2.92 -5.57
CA CYS A 117 21.43 -2.55 -6.15
C CYS A 117 21.60 -1.50 -7.26
N PRO A 118 20.66 -1.42 -8.22
CA PRO A 118 20.67 -0.38 -9.23
C PRO A 118 20.82 1.02 -8.60
N ARG A 119 21.68 1.85 -9.20
CA ARG A 119 21.79 3.27 -8.85
C ARG A 119 20.87 4.03 -9.79
N ASP A 120 19.59 4.07 -9.43
CA ASP A 120 18.53 4.78 -10.16
C ASP A 120 17.91 5.81 -9.20
N THR A 121 17.15 6.76 -9.73
CA THR A 121 16.45 7.81 -8.98
C THR A 121 14.94 7.59 -8.92
N ARG A 122 14.43 6.56 -9.60
CA ARG A 122 13.00 6.23 -9.60
C ARG A 122 12.51 5.73 -8.23
N PRO A 123 11.26 6.03 -7.85
CA PRO A 123 10.68 5.59 -6.59
C PRO A 123 10.60 4.07 -6.46
N GLU A 124 10.78 3.56 -5.24
CA GLU A 124 10.81 2.12 -4.93
C GLU A 124 9.83 1.76 -3.81
N PHE A 125 9.09 0.66 -4.02
CA PHE A 125 8.30 0.01 -2.98
C PHE A 125 8.94 -1.32 -2.62
N ALA A 126 9.37 -1.44 -1.36
CA ALA A 126 10.02 -2.64 -0.87
C ALA A 126 9.02 -3.62 -0.27
N MET A 127 8.96 -4.83 -0.81
CA MET A 127 8.15 -5.92 -0.31
C MET A 127 8.91 -6.68 0.76
N LEU A 128 8.39 -6.72 1.99
CA LEU A 128 9.00 -7.42 3.11
C LEU A 128 7.99 -8.33 3.81
N GLY A 129 8.42 -9.46 4.35
CA GLY A 129 7.55 -10.34 5.11
C GLY A 129 8.20 -11.67 5.44
N ARG A 130 7.62 -12.43 6.37
CA ARG A 130 8.09 -13.78 6.72
C ARG A 130 8.12 -14.66 5.47
N SER A 131 9.02 -15.63 5.37
CA SER A 131 8.96 -16.53 4.21
C SER A 131 7.62 -17.28 4.19
N ASN A 132 7.13 -17.57 2.98
CA ASN A 132 5.80 -18.14 2.72
C ASN A 132 4.61 -17.28 3.17
N VAL A 133 4.80 -16.01 3.53
CA VAL A 133 3.69 -15.07 3.79
C VAL A 133 2.85 -14.81 2.53
N GLY A 134 3.44 -14.94 1.34
CA GLY A 134 2.75 -14.69 0.07
C GLY A 134 3.36 -13.58 -0.80
N LYS A 135 4.56 -13.10 -0.44
CA LYS A 135 5.27 -12.02 -1.16
C LYS A 135 5.37 -12.20 -2.68
N SER A 136 5.95 -13.29 -3.16
CA SER A 136 6.07 -13.55 -4.61
C SER A 136 4.69 -13.72 -5.27
N SER A 137 3.72 -14.32 -4.56
CA SER A 137 2.34 -14.46 -5.05
C SER A 137 1.66 -13.11 -5.21
N LEU A 138 1.88 -12.19 -4.28
CA LEU A 138 1.34 -10.83 -4.34
C LEU A 138 1.99 -10.02 -5.47
N ILE A 139 3.31 -10.12 -5.66
CA ILE A 139 4.00 -9.48 -6.79
C ILE A 139 3.39 -9.94 -8.13
N ASN A 140 3.22 -11.25 -8.31
CA ASN A 140 2.60 -11.81 -9.51
C ASN A 140 1.14 -11.34 -9.68
N ALA A 141 0.38 -11.28 -8.58
CA ALA A 141 -0.99 -10.79 -8.59
C ALA A 141 -1.06 -9.32 -9.01
N LEU A 142 -0.24 -8.44 -8.42
CA LEU A 142 -0.16 -7.02 -8.79
C LEU A 142 0.12 -6.84 -10.29
N CYS A 143 1.11 -7.57 -10.80
CA CYS A 143 1.54 -7.48 -12.20
C CYS A 143 0.58 -8.15 -13.20
N ARG A 144 -0.39 -8.95 -12.75
CA ARG A 144 -1.22 -9.85 -13.60
C ARG A 144 -0.40 -10.70 -14.58
N LYS A 145 0.83 -11.05 -14.19
CA LYS A 145 1.73 -11.90 -14.98
C LYS A 145 2.14 -13.09 -14.12
N LYS A 146 2.09 -14.28 -14.70
CA LYS A 146 2.63 -15.48 -14.06
C LYS A 146 4.16 -15.37 -14.05
N GLU A 147 4.77 -15.76 -12.92
CA GLU A 147 6.22 -15.98 -12.81
C GLU A 147 7.12 -14.75 -12.96
N VAL A 148 6.63 -13.53 -12.72
CA VAL A 148 7.50 -12.35 -12.56
C VAL A 148 8.42 -12.55 -11.35
N ALA A 149 7.85 -12.95 -10.22
CA ALA A 149 8.58 -13.41 -9.06
C ALA A 149 8.43 -14.93 -8.93
N LEU A 150 9.54 -15.63 -8.75
CA LEU A 150 9.54 -17.07 -8.54
C LEU A 150 8.81 -17.40 -7.22
N THR A 151 7.71 -18.15 -7.33
CA THR A 151 6.95 -18.65 -6.18
C THR A 151 7.45 -20.05 -5.81
N SER A 152 8.24 -20.19 -4.75
CA SER A 152 8.61 -21.51 -4.21
C SER A 152 7.86 -21.79 -2.90
N LYS A 153 7.41 -23.03 -2.72
CA LYS A 153 6.91 -23.52 -1.42
C LYS A 153 8.06 -23.86 -0.45
N LYS A 154 9.28 -24.09 -0.96
CA LYS A 154 10.45 -24.40 -0.15
C LYS A 154 11.06 -23.08 0.36
N PRO A 155 11.14 -22.87 1.69
CA PRO A 155 11.71 -21.65 2.23
C PRO A 155 13.20 -21.48 1.91
N GLY A 156 13.69 -20.23 1.91
CA GLY A 156 15.13 -19.92 1.89
C GLY A 156 15.79 -19.73 0.52
N LYS A 157 15.06 -19.77 -0.60
CA LYS A 157 15.65 -19.56 -1.94
C LYS A 157 15.91 -18.11 -2.34
N THR A 158 15.32 -17.12 -1.65
CA THR A 158 15.48 -15.69 -2.01
C THR A 158 16.38 -15.01 -0.98
N GLN A 159 17.69 -15.14 -1.17
CA GLN A 159 18.72 -14.40 -0.41
C GLN A 159 19.15 -13.11 -1.13
N LEU A 160 18.51 -12.78 -2.26
CA LEU A 160 18.85 -11.65 -3.11
C LEU A 160 17.73 -10.62 -3.05
N ILE A 161 18.10 -9.34 -3.20
CA ILE A 161 17.15 -8.27 -3.49
C ILE A 161 16.86 -8.28 -4.98
N ASN A 162 15.61 -8.49 -5.37
CA ASN A 162 15.20 -8.46 -6.78
C ASN A 162 14.50 -7.15 -7.11
N HIS A 163 14.95 -6.46 -8.17
CA HIS A 163 14.33 -5.24 -8.65
C HIS A 163 13.49 -5.52 -9.90
N PHE A 164 12.21 -5.15 -9.84
CA PHE A 164 11.28 -5.22 -10.96
C PHE A 164 10.89 -3.79 -11.37
N LEU A 165 11.32 -3.35 -12.55
CA LEU A 165 10.97 -2.05 -13.10
C LEU A 165 9.55 -2.10 -13.66
N VAL A 166 8.68 -1.24 -13.14
CA VAL A 166 7.27 -1.17 -13.50
C VAL A 166 7.01 0.10 -14.30
N ASN A 167 6.36 -0.05 -15.47
CA ASN A 167 6.01 1.05 -16.37
C ASN A 167 7.18 2.01 -16.68
N LYS A 168 8.42 1.52 -16.61
CA LYS A 168 9.67 2.32 -16.71
C LYS A 168 9.75 3.51 -15.75
N GLY A 169 8.90 3.56 -14.73
CA GLY A 169 8.73 4.73 -13.86
C GLY A 169 9.06 4.48 -12.40
N TRP A 170 8.93 3.25 -11.90
CA TRP A 170 9.15 2.94 -10.48
C TRP A 170 9.49 1.46 -10.29
N TYR A 171 9.96 1.08 -9.10
CA TYR A 171 10.35 -0.29 -8.79
C TYR A 171 9.45 -0.97 -7.75
N ILE A 172 9.13 -2.24 -8.01
CA ILE A 172 8.82 -3.20 -6.94
C ILE A 172 10.12 -3.89 -6.57
N VAL A 173 10.48 -3.83 -5.29
CA VAL A 173 11.72 -4.42 -4.78
C VAL A 173 11.37 -5.58 -3.86
N ASP A 174 11.71 -6.80 -4.28
CA ASP A 174 11.49 -8.01 -3.50
C ASP A 174 12.66 -8.25 -2.56
N LEU A 175 12.45 -8.02 -1.26
CA LEU A 175 13.46 -8.26 -0.24
C LEU A 175 13.43 -9.72 0.24
N PRO A 176 14.56 -10.27 0.70
CA PRO A 176 14.60 -11.55 1.38
C PRO A 176 13.61 -11.62 2.54
N GLY A 177 12.87 -12.72 2.62
CA GLY A 177 11.91 -12.93 3.70
C GLY A 177 12.59 -13.35 5.00
N TYR A 178 11.98 -13.02 6.13
CA TYR A 178 12.52 -13.34 7.46
C TYR A 178 12.00 -14.66 8.04
N GLY A 179 12.61 -15.11 9.14
CA GLY A 179 12.14 -16.22 9.96
C GLY A 179 12.52 -17.64 9.53
N HIS A 180 13.36 -17.81 8.49
CA HIS A 180 13.84 -19.13 8.05
C HIS A 180 15.33 -19.39 8.21
N ASP A 181 16.11 -18.34 8.41
CA ASP A 181 17.50 -18.49 8.80
C ASP A 181 17.57 -18.75 10.32
N PRO A 182 18.22 -19.83 10.79
CA PRO A 182 18.46 -20.06 12.21
C PRO A 182 19.15 -18.88 12.92
N ALA A 183 19.99 -18.12 12.22
CA ALA A 183 20.53 -16.86 12.71
C ALA A 183 19.40 -15.84 12.94
N LEU A 184 18.43 -15.76 12.01
CA LEU A 184 17.21 -14.97 12.19
C LEU A 184 16.29 -15.43 13.32
N GLN A 185 16.28 -16.73 13.60
CA GLN A 185 15.50 -17.33 14.68
C GLN A 185 16.13 -17.08 16.06
N ARG A 186 17.46 -16.98 16.15
CA ARG A 186 18.18 -16.56 17.37
C ARG A 186 17.84 -15.12 17.77
N PHE A 187 17.43 -14.24 16.84
CA PHE A 187 17.02 -12.86 17.16
C PHE A 187 15.70 -12.77 17.92
N ALA A 188 14.80 -13.75 17.78
CA ALA A 188 13.56 -13.77 18.55
C ALA A 188 13.79 -13.95 20.06
N ASN A 189 14.94 -14.57 20.43
CA ASN A 189 15.35 -14.92 21.79
C ASN A 189 16.59 -14.14 22.29
N ALA A 190 17.21 -13.30 21.46
CA ALA A 190 18.41 -12.54 21.84
C ALA A 190 18.06 -11.30 22.70
N PRO A 191 18.97 -10.82 23.57
CA PRO A 191 18.86 -9.54 24.27
C PRO A 191 18.71 -8.36 23.29
N GLU A 192 18.07 -7.27 23.71
CA GLU A 192 17.69 -6.13 22.83
C GLU A 192 18.86 -5.56 22.00
N ALA A 193 20.06 -5.51 22.57
CA ALA A 193 21.29 -5.09 21.90
C ALA A 193 21.78 -6.06 20.79
N ALA A 194 21.38 -7.34 20.86
CA ALA A 194 21.80 -8.42 19.94
C ALA A 194 20.71 -8.83 18.92
N ARG A 195 19.49 -8.25 19.00
CA ARG A 195 18.41 -8.45 18.01
C ARG A 195 18.68 -7.77 16.66
N MET A 196 19.80 -7.04 16.57
CA MET A 196 20.12 -6.11 15.50
C MET A 196 20.88 -6.73 14.31
N ASP A 197 20.93 -8.04 14.14
CA ASP A 197 21.60 -8.63 12.98
C ASP A 197 20.63 -9.30 12.00
N TRP A 198 19.58 -8.55 11.64
CA TRP A 198 18.74 -8.79 10.44
C TRP A 198 19.51 -8.57 9.12
N SER A 199 20.82 -8.84 9.18
CA SER A 199 21.95 -8.46 8.36
C SER A 199 22.10 -6.95 8.21
N ALA A 200 23.30 -6.42 8.39
CA ALA A 200 23.68 -5.04 8.02
C ALA A 200 23.15 -4.62 6.62
N PHE A 201 22.85 -5.59 5.76
CA PHE A 201 22.24 -5.45 4.45
C PHE A 201 20.82 -4.87 4.44
N THR A 202 19.86 -5.42 5.20
CA THR A 202 18.47 -4.93 5.14
C THR A 202 18.35 -3.56 5.79
N LYS A 203 19.11 -3.34 6.87
CA LYS A 203 19.24 -2.02 7.50
C LYS A 203 19.89 -1.01 6.57
N GLY A 204 20.97 -1.40 5.90
CA GLY A 204 21.64 -0.57 4.92
C GLY A 204 20.72 -0.15 3.78
N TYR A 205 19.81 -1.03 3.35
CA TYR A 205 18.79 -0.68 2.36
C TYR A 205 17.78 0.33 2.93
N PHE A 206 17.11 0.04 4.04
CA PHE A 206 16.07 0.96 4.55
C PHE A 206 16.59 2.32 5.01
N LEU A 207 17.81 2.38 5.57
CA LEU A 207 18.36 3.61 6.13
C LEU A 207 19.00 4.51 5.06
N ASN A 208 19.49 3.94 3.95
CA ASN A 208 20.27 4.67 2.95
C ASN A 208 19.62 4.76 1.56
N ARG A 209 18.48 4.10 1.33
CA ARG A 209 17.80 4.13 0.03
C ARG A 209 16.87 5.33 -0.05
N GLU A 210 17.38 6.45 -0.56
CA GLU A 210 16.62 7.71 -0.69
C GLU A 210 15.40 7.59 -1.61
N THR A 211 15.42 6.63 -2.55
CA THR A 211 14.32 6.32 -3.46
C THR A 211 13.21 5.48 -2.84
N LEU A 212 13.36 5.00 -1.60
CA LEU A 212 12.36 4.18 -0.93
C LEU A 212 11.13 5.03 -0.55
N VAL A 213 10.00 4.79 -1.21
CA VAL A 213 8.73 5.45 -0.91
C VAL A 213 8.08 4.83 0.32
N ALA A 214 7.96 3.50 0.34
CA ALA A 214 7.41 2.76 1.46
C ALA A 214 7.80 1.28 1.45
N VAL A 215 7.83 0.69 2.64
CA VAL A 215 7.88 -0.75 2.84
C VAL A 215 6.45 -1.29 2.89
N LEU A 216 6.14 -2.21 1.99
CA LEU A 216 4.94 -3.03 2.06
C LEU A 216 5.28 -4.24 2.95
N LEU A 217 4.93 -4.16 4.23
CA LEU A 217 5.17 -5.23 5.20
C LEU A 217 3.99 -6.21 5.17
N LEU A 218 4.23 -7.40 4.62
CA LEU A 218 3.25 -8.44 4.45
C LEU A 218 3.09 -9.26 5.73
N ILE A 219 1.84 -9.42 6.16
CA ILE A 219 1.43 -10.20 7.32
C ILE A 219 0.44 -11.29 6.87
N ASP A 220 0.57 -12.52 7.36
CA ASP A 220 -0.36 -13.61 7.03
C ASP A 220 -1.61 -13.51 7.91
N ALA A 221 -2.75 -13.11 7.35
CA ALA A 221 -3.99 -12.94 8.12
C ALA A 221 -4.66 -14.28 8.47
N SER A 222 -4.23 -15.40 7.86
CA SER A 222 -4.83 -16.72 8.13
C SER A 222 -4.33 -17.38 9.42
N VAL A 223 -3.43 -16.71 10.15
CA VAL A 223 -2.87 -17.17 11.42
C VAL A 223 -2.88 -16.02 12.44
N PRO A 224 -2.86 -16.33 13.76
CA PRO A 224 -2.70 -15.30 14.79
C PRO A 224 -1.43 -14.45 14.59
N PRO A 225 -1.39 -13.20 15.07
CA PRO A 225 -0.19 -12.36 15.00
C PRO A 225 1.04 -13.10 15.51
N GLN A 226 2.10 -13.11 14.72
CA GLN A 226 3.35 -13.76 15.10
C GLN A 226 4.29 -12.74 15.72
N LYS A 227 4.97 -13.11 16.82
CA LYS A 227 5.95 -12.24 17.49
C LYS A 227 6.98 -11.66 16.52
N ILE A 228 7.48 -12.46 15.58
CA ILE A 228 8.47 -12.02 14.58
C ILE A 228 7.94 -10.94 13.63
N ASP A 229 6.64 -10.97 13.31
CA ASP A 229 5.99 -9.96 12.47
C ASP A 229 5.84 -8.64 13.25
N LEU A 230 5.43 -8.72 14.53
CA LEU A 230 5.33 -7.56 15.45
C LEU A 230 6.70 -6.92 15.70
N ASP A 231 7.73 -7.73 15.97
CA ASP A 231 9.10 -7.27 16.18
C ASP A 231 9.63 -6.53 14.94
N CYS A 232 9.35 -7.06 13.73
CA CYS A 232 9.72 -6.42 12.47
C CYS A 232 9.00 -5.10 12.25
N ALA A 233 7.68 -5.05 12.47
CA ALA A 233 6.89 -3.84 12.36
C ALA A 233 7.42 -2.76 13.30
N ASN A 234 7.55 -3.08 14.60
CA ASN A 234 8.08 -2.16 15.61
C ASN A 234 9.49 -1.65 15.28
N TRP A 235 10.36 -2.49 14.73
CA TRP A 235 11.69 -2.06 14.31
C TRP A 235 11.61 -1.03 13.18
N LEU A 236 10.81 -1.28 12.14
CA LEU A 236 10.62 -0.32 11.04
C LEU A 236 10.02 1.00 11.54
N GLY A 237 9.04 0.93 12.46
CA GLY A 237 8.42 2.11 13.08
C GLY A 237 9.41 2.96 13.88
N ARG A 238 10.22 2.34 14.74
CA ARG A 238 11.27 3.05 15.53
C ARG A 238 12.34 3.71 14.67
N ASN A 239 12.56 3.20 13.45
CA ASN A 239 13.51 3.78 12.49
C ASN A 239 12.83 4.77 11.53
N ASN A 240 11.60 5.20 11.80
CA ASN A 240 10.82 6.11 10.94
C ASN A 240 10.78 5.66 9.47
N THR A 241 10.79 4.35 9.23
CA THR A 241 10.66 3.84 7.87
C THR A 241 9.18 3.97 7.47
N PRO A 242 8.85 4.55 6.30
CA PRO A 242 7.48 4.59 5.82
C PRO A 242 6.97 3.16 5.56
N ILE A 243 5.82 2.79 6.10
CA ILE A 243 5.30 1.41 6.05
C ILE A 243 3.82 1.42 5.65
N THR A 244 3.41 0.41 4.89
CA THR A 244 2.02 -0.03 4.77
C THR A 244 1.93 -1.50 5.14
N PHE A 245 1.03 -1.86 6.06
CA PHE A 245 0.78 -3.25 6.40
C PHE A 245 -0.12 -3.90 5.34
N VAL A 246 0.34 -4.99 4.75
CA VAL A 246 -0.41 -5.73 3.74
C VAL A 246 -0.81 -7.08 4.30
N PHE A 247 -2.06 -7.20 4.72
CA PHE A 247 -2.60 -8.45 5.24
C PHE A 247 -2.91 -9.37 4.06
N THR A 248 -2.22 -10.50 4.00
CA THR A 248 -2.31 -11.47 2.91
C THR A 248 -3.16 -12.67 3.30
N LYS A 249 -3.60 -13.43 2.28
CA LYS A 249 -4.39 -14.67 2.44
C LYS A 249 -5.70 -14.46 3.19
N CYS A 250 -6.33 -13.30 3.03
CA CYS A 250 -7.61 -12.99 3.67
C CYS A 250 -8.77 -13.88 3.16
N ASP A 251 -8.57 -14.65 2.10
CA ASP A 251 -9.46 -15.70 1.63
C ASP A 251 -9.40 -16.99 2.45
N LYS A 252 -8.32 -17.20 3.21
CA LYS A 252 -8.08 -18.45 3.92
C LYS A 252 -8.59 -18.39 5.34
N MET A 253 -9.52 -19.29 5.66
CA MET A 253 -9.81 -19.67 7.03
C MET A 253 -9.12 -20.99 7.36
N LYS A 254 -8.48 -21.07 8.52
CA LYS A 254 -7.99 -22.36 9.03
C LYS A 254 -9.21 -23.16 9.51
N GLY A 255 -9.49 -24.28 8.86
CA GLY A 255 -10.63 -25.14 9.23
C GLY A 255 -10.61 -25.55 10.70
N GLY A 256 -11.78 -25.56 11.34
CA GLY A 256 -12.01 -26.14 12.67
C GLY A 256 -12.07 -25.14 13.84
N LYS A 257 -10.95 -24.47 14.20
CA LYS A 257 -10.80 -23.70 15.46
C LYS A 257 -9.99 -22.39 15.37
N GLY A 258 -9.64 -21.92 14.17
CA GLY A 258 -8.88 -20.68 13.99
C GLY A 258 -9.77 -19.43 13.98
N LYS A 259 -9.23 -18.30 14.47
CA LYS A 259 -9.81 -16.98 14.25
C LYS A 259 -9.92 -16.65 12.75
N ARG A 260 -10.94 -15.90 12.38
CA ARG A 260 -11.10 -15.39 11.02
C ARG A 260 -9.99 -14.35 10.70
N PRO A 261 -9.66 -14.14 9.42
CA PRO A 261 -8.68 -13.12 9.03
C PRO A 261 -8.95 -11.73 9.61
N ASP A 262 -10.20 -11.29 9.64
CA ASP A 262 -10.59 -10.00 10.23
C ASP A 262 -10.31 -9.91 11.74
N GLU A 263 -10.44 -11.02 12.48
CA GLU A 263 -10.11 -11.07 13.90
C GLU A 263 -8.60 -11.06 14.14
N ASN A 264 -7.82 -11.81 13.35
CA ASN A 264 -6.36 -11.79 13.46
C ASN A 264 -5.77 -10.40 13.10
N ILE A 265 -6.39 -9.70 12.15
CA ILE A 265 -6.01 -8.33 11.79
C ILE A 265 -6.23 -7.39 12.97
N ARG A 266 -7.39 -7.48 13.64
CA ARG A 266 -7.69 -6.68 14.83
C ARG A 266 -6.70 -6.96 15.96
N ASP A 267 -6.40 -8.23 16.21
CA ASP A 267 -5.39 -8.61 17.21
C ASP A 267 -4.01 -8.02 16.88
N PHE A 268 -3.61 -8.05 15.61
CA PHE A 268 -2.35 -7.45 15.15
C PHE A 268 -2.36 -5.94 15.42
N GLN A 269 -3.42 -5.24 15.00
CA GLN A 269 -3.56 -3.80 15.17
C GLN A 269 -3.53 -3.36 16.64
N GLU A 270 -4.18 -4.13 17.52
CA GLU A 270 -4.16 -3.85 18.96
C GLU A 270 -2.74 -3.99 19.53
N ALA A 271 -2.02 -5.05 19.15
CA ALA A 271 -0.63 -5.24 19.56
C ALA A 271 0.28 -4.11 19.06
N MET A 272 -0.02 -3.53 17.88
CA MET A 272 0.74 -2.40 17.33
C MET A 272 0.42 -1.06 17.99
N ARG A 273 -0.78 -0.87 18.56
CA ARG A 273 -1.24 0.41 19.13
C ARG A 273 -0.26 0.96 20.19
N GLN A 274 0.38 0.09 20.96
CA GLN A 274 1.35 0.50 21.98
C GLN A 274 2.59 1.20 21.41
N ASN A 275 2.94 0.94 20.15
CA ASN A 275 4.19 1.39 19.53
C ASN A 275 3.97 2.43 18.42
N TYR A 276 2.72 2.73 18.07
CA TYR A 276 2.37 3.61 16.95
C TYR A 276 1.38 4.69 17.42
N PRO A 277 1.82 5.95 17.54
CA PRO A 277 0.94 7.06 17.93
C PRO A 277 -0.21 7.28 16.95
N GLU A 278 0.03 7.01 15.67
CA GLU A 278 -0.96 7.02 14.60
C GLU A 278 -0.98 5.64 13.94
N HIS A 279 -2.17 5.15 13.60
CA HIS A 279 -2.32 3.85 12.96
C HIS A 279 -1.68 3.88 11.56
N PRO A 280 -0.69 2.99 11.28
CA PRO A 280 -0.14 2.89 9.93
C PRO A 280 -1.23 2.51 8.91
N PRO A 281 -1.06 2.89 7.64
CA PRO A 281 -1.94 2.41 6.58
C PRO A 281 -1.87 0.88 6.52
N TRP A 282 -3.02 0.23 6.38
CA TRP A 282 -3.12 -1.20 6.22
C TRP A 282 -4.22 -1.58 5.24
N ILE A 283 -4.05 -2.73 4.58
CA ILE A 283 -5.00 -3.22 3.58
C ILE A 283 -5.07 -4.75 3.55
N MET A 284 -6.28 -5.28 3.37
CA MET A 284 -6.55 -6.70 3.16
C MET A 284 -6.33 -7.11 1.72
N THR A 285 -5.65 -8.24 1.51
CA THR A 285 -5.33 -8.75 0.18
C THR A 285 -5.47 -10.26 0.07
N SER A 286 -5.76 -10.73 -1.13
CA SER A 286 -5.68 -12.14 -1.49
C SER A 286 -5.19 -12.30 -2.93
N SER A 287 -4.04 -12.97 -3.09
CA SER A 287 -3.51 -13.27 -4.42
C SER A 287 -4.32 -14.33 -5.17
N SER A 288 -5.16 -15.12 -4.49
CA SER A 288 -6.01 -16.15 -5.10
C SER A 288 -7.33 -15.57 -5.61
N THR A 289 -7.94 -14.65 -4.86
CA THR A 289 -9.24 -14.05 -5.24
C THR A 289 -9.11 -12.70 -5.94
N GLY A 290 -7.95 -12.04 -5.82
CA GLY A 290 -7.73 -10.68 -6.33
C GLY A 290 -8.18 -9.57 -5.37
N LEU A 291 -8.69 -9.92 -4.18
CA LEU A 291 -9.07 -8.96 -3.14
C LEU A 291 -7.95 -7.95 -2.86
N GLY A 292 -8.30 -6.66 -2.80
CA GLY A 292 -7.41 -5.57 -2.39
C GLY A 292 -6.31 -5.23 -3.38
N ARG A 293 -6.28 -5.86 -4.56
CA ARG A 293 -5.21 -5.67 -5.54
C ARG A 293 -5.25 -4.27 -6.15
N ASP A 294 -6.42 -3.85 -6.65
CA ASP A 294 -6.55 -2.56 -7.33
C ASP A 294 -6.52 -1.41 -6.32
N GLU A 295 -7.05 -1.64 -5.12
CA GLU A 295 -6.97 -0.74 -3.99
C GLU A 295 -5.51 -0.53 -3.52
N LEU A 296 -4.72 -1.61 -3.40
CA LEU A 296 -3.30 -1.49 -3.05
C LEU A 296 -2.52 -0.73 -4.14
N LEU A 297 -2.79 -0.99 -5.43
CA LEU A 297 -2.17 -0.24 -6.53
C LEU A 297 -2.56 1.25 -6.50
N LEU A 298 -3.80 1.57 -6.14
CA LEU A 298 -4.26 2.95 -6.00
C LEU A 298 -3.55 3.66 -4.84
N HIS A 299 -3.43 3.02 -3.68
CA HIS A 299 -2.66 3.54 -2.55
C HIS A 299 -1.17 3.73 -2.88
N MET A 300 -0.53 2.74 -3.52
CA MET A 300 0.87 2.87 -3.96
C MET A 300 1.04 4.05 -4.92
N SER A 301 0.07 4.26 -5.82
CA SER A 301 0.12 5.38 -6.75
C SER A 301 0.01 6.73 -6.05
N GLN A 302 -0.85 6.83 -5.02
CA GLN A 302 -0.97 8.01 -4.18
C GLN A 302 0.33 8.33 -3.45
N LEU A 303 0.97 7.34 -2.84
CA LEU A 303 2.26 7.53 -2.16
C LEU A 303 3.36 7.95 -3.14
N ARG A 304 3.40 7.33 -4.33
CA ARG A 304 4.39 7.66 -5.37
C ARG A 304 4.20 9.08 -5.89
N ASN A 305 2.98 9.44 -6.26
CA ASN A 305 2.69 10.74 -6.85
C ASN A 305 2.89 11.88 -5.84
N TYR A 306 2.75 11.61 -4.53
CA TYR A 306 3.11 12.56 -3.48
C TYR A 306 4.63 12.62 -3.24
N TRP A 307 5.35 11.51 -3.39
CA TRP A 307 6.80 11.46 -3.27
C TRP A 307 7.53 12.24 -4.38
N ASP A 308 6.92 12.34 -5.57
CA ASP A 308 7.45 13.10 -6.71
C ASP A 308 7.30 14.64 -6.57
N ILE A 309 6.66 15.14 -5.50
CA ILE A 309 6.41 16.57 -5.23
C ILE A 309 7.44 17.11 -4.24
#